data_AF-A0A9Q4FYW8-F1
#
_entry.id   AF-A0A9Q4FYW8-F1
#
_cell.length_a   1.000
_cell.length_b   1.000
_cell.length_c   1.000
_cell.angle_alpha   90.00
_cell.angle_beta   90.00
_cell.angle_gamma   90.00
#
_symmetry.space_group_name_H-M   'P 1'
#
loop_
_entity.id
_entity.type
_entity.pdbx_description
1 polymer ?
#
loop_
_entity_poly.entity_id
_entity_poly.type
_entity_poly.pdbx_seq_one_letter_code
_entity_poly.pdbx_strand_id
1 'polypeptide(L)'
;MSKKKRYIIVTLFLFIVSGTFFVSYFFISKSQQFEEKMEMKDIHYVANRYQLDYVYDTNENNDPFIFIATSGTEGILARWRNVSDKFSVIEYPEKAIKEGDWLTVNEVFVSNYSNFDEVLTDMYDEATGVSVSQLGDEVVNESLLRRYILYRNTDDETFMKVLIDLKFEEPHNG
;
A
#
# COMPACT_ATOMS: atom_id res chain seq x y z
N MET A 1 53.01 7.13 -41.16
CA MET A 1 52.51 7.78 -39.93
C MET A 1 53.57 7.70 -38.84
N SER A 2 53.98 8.83 -38.25
CA SER A 2 55.06 8.87 -37.23
C SER A 2 54.67 8.10 -35.97
N LYS A 3 55.63 7.39 -35.35
CA LYS A 3 55.43 6.63 -34.10
C LYS A 3 54.77 7.48 -33.00
N LYS A 4 55.09 8.78 -32.94
CA LYS A 4 54.49 9.75 -32.00
C LYS A 4 53.00 10.00 -32.28
N LYS A 5 52.60 10.11 -33.56
CA LYS A 5 51.20 10.27 -33.96
C LYS A 5 50.37 9.02 -33.67
N ARG A 6 50.97 7.83 -33.78
CA ARG A 6 50.30 6.55 -33.44
C ARG A 6 50.05 6.41 -31.94
N TYR A 7 51.01 6.82 -31.11
CA TYR A 7 50.85 6.84 -29.65
C TYR A 7 49.72 7.79 -29.21
N ILE A 8 49.69 9.02 -29.73
CA ILE A 8 48.65 10.01 -29.37
C ILE A 8 47.25 9.48 -29.67
N ILE A 9 47.05 8.85 -30.84
CA ILE A 9 45.75 8.30 -31.22
C ILE A 9 45.33 7.13 -30.31
N VAL A 10 46.25 6.25 -29.95
CA VAL A 10 45.97 5.13 -29.02
C VAL A 10 45.63 5.64 -27.63
N THR A 11 46.35 6.65 -27.12
CA THR A 11 46.06 7.25 -25.82
C THR A 11 44.69 7.95 -25.81
N LEU A 12 44.35 8.67 -26.89
CA LEU A 12 43.06 9.33 -27.03
C LEU A 12 41.90 8.31 -27.08
N PHE A 13 42.09 7.21 -27.82
CA PHE A 13 41.12 6.13 -27.90
C PHE A 13 40.90 5.46 -26.54
N LEU A 14 41.97 5.17 -25.80
CA LEU A 14 41.86 4.61 -24.45
C LEU A 14 41.12 5.53 -23.49
N PHE A 15 41.32 6.85 -23.58
CA PHE A 15 40.60 7.84 -22.77
C PHE A 15 39.10 7.89 -23.09
N ILE A 16 38.72 7.74 -24.35
CA ILE A 16 37.31 7.73 -24.77
C ILE A 16 36.63 6.45 -24.29
N VAL A 17 37.29 5.29 -24.44
CA VAL A 17 36.75 4.01 -23.98
C VAL A 17 36.65 3.95 -22.46
N SER A 18 37.66 4.42 -21.73
CA SER A 18 37.60 4.48 -20.27
C SER A 18 36.55 5.46 -19.78
N GLY A 19 36.43 6.64 -20.42
CA GLY A 19 35.42 7.64 -20.08
C GLY A 19 34.00 7.13 -20.29
N THR A 20 33.71 6.49 -21.42
CA THR A 20 32.39 5.91 -21.70
C THR A 20 32.05 4.77 -20.75
N PHE A 21 33.02 3.91 -20.42
CA PHE A 21 32.83 2.85 -19.43
C PHE A 21 32.54 3.42 -18.03
N PHE A 22 33.30 4.42 -17.59
CA PHE A 22 33.12 5.06 -16.29
C PHE A 22 31.76 5.75 -16.16
N VAL A 23 31.35 6.49 -17.19
CA VAL A 23 30.03 7.14 -17.24
C VAL A 23 28.91 6.10 -17.18
N SER A 24 29.00 5.04 -17.99
CA SER A 24 27.98 3.97 -18.02
C SER A 24 27.87 3.28 -16.66
N TYR A 25 28.99 2.93 -16.04
CA TYR A 25 29.02 2.33 -14.71
C TYR A 25 28.39 3.26 -13.66
N PHE A 26 28.71 4.55 -13.69
CA PHE A 26 28.15 5.51 -12.74
C PHE A 26 26.62 5.66 -12.89
N PHE A 27 26.10 5.75 -14.11
CA PHE A 27 24.67 5.83 -14.36
C PHE A 27 23.91 4.57 -13.94
N ILE A 28 24.44 3.38 -14.25
CA ILE A 28 23.83 2.10 -13.85
C ILE A 28 23.83 1.96 -12.32
N SER A 29 24.93 2.30 -11.66
CA SER A 29 25.00 2.22 -10.19
C SER A 29 24.00 3.17 -9.51
N LYS A 30 23.77 4.36 -10.10
CA LYS A 30 22.77 5.31 -9.61
C LYS A 30 21.34 4.84 -9.84
N SER A 31 21.04 4.22 -10.99
CA SER A 31 19.69 3.71 -11.25
C SER A 31 19.35 2.57 -10.29
N GLN A 32 20.29 1.64 -10.06
CA GLN A 32 20.12 0.55 -9.11
C GLN A 32 19.88 1.05 -7.68
N GLN A 33 20.69 2.00 -7.20
CA GLN A 33 20.47 2.61 -5.87
C GLN A 33 19.16 3.38 -5.76
N PHE A 34 18.65 3.93 -6.86
CA PHE A 34 17.38 4.65 -6.87
C PHE A 34 16.19 3.69 -6.82
N GLU A 35 16.28 2.59 -7.56
CA GLU A 35 15.31 1.50 -7.58
C GLU A 35 15.22 0.81 -6.20
N GLU A 36 16.36 0.42 -5.62
CA GLU A 36 16.45 -0.14 -4.26
C GLU A 36 15.87 0.79 -3.19
N LYS A 37 16.09 2.11 -3.33
CA LYS A 37 15.49 3.12 -2.43
C LYS A 37 13.99 3.26 -2.62
N MET A 38 13.49 3.11 -3.84
CA MET A 38 12.07 3.16 -4.14
C MET A 38 11.38 1.93 -3.55
N GLU A 39 11.96 0.74 -3.76
CA GLU A 39 11.50 -0.51 -3.15
C GLU A 39 11.47 -0.39 -1.62
N MET A 40 12.55 0.08 -0.99
CA MET A 40 12.59 0.30 0.47
C MET A 40 11.55 1.30 0.99
N LYS A 41 11.26 2.34 0.20
CA LYS A 41 10.21 3.29 0.56
C LYS A 41 8.82 2.62 0.52
N ASP A 42 8.57 1.79 -0.48
CA ASP A 42 7.30 1.07 -0.62
C ASP A 42 7.14 0.01 0.47
N ILE A 43 8.22 -0.67 0.85
CA ILE A 43 8.26 -1.61 1.98
C ILE A 43 7.89 -0.92 3.29
N HIS A 44 8.56 0.19 3.63
CA HIS A 44 8.24 0.93 4.85
C HIS A 44 6.82 1.51 4.81
N TYR A 45 6.35 1.92 3.64
CA TYR A 45 4.99 2.41 3.49
C TYR A 45 3.96 1.32 3.77
N VAL A 46 4.13 0.14 3.17
CA VAL A 46 3.24 -1.02 3.37
C VAL A 46 3.32 -1.52 4.82
N ALA A 47 4.53 -1.63 5.38
CA ALA A 47 4.72 -1.99 6.78
C ALA A 47 3.92 -1.09 7.73
N ASN A 48 4.11 0.22 7.60
CA ASN A 48 3.41 1.19 8.44
C ASN A 48 1.89 1.20 8.20
N ARG A 49 1.45 1.08 6.95
CA ARG A 49 0.02 1.09 6.58
C ARG A 49 -0.73 -0.08 7.20
N TYR A 50 -0.15 -1.28 7.15
CA TYR A 50 -0.78 -2.50 7.64
C TYR A 50 -0.33 -2.90 9.05
N GLN A 51 0.40 -2.01 9.73
CA GLN A 51 0.96 -2.24 11.06
C GLN A 51 1.75 -3.55 11.14
N LEU A 52 2.50 -3.86 10.08
CA LEU A 52 3.35 -5.04 10.02
C LEU A 52 4.66 -4.75 10.73
N ASP A 53 5.18 -5.77 11.40
CA ASP A 53 6.60 -5.83 11.72
C ASP A 53 7.36 -6.38 10.50
N TYR A 54 8.66 -6.15 10.45
CA TYR A 54 9.52 -6.77 9.46
C TYR A 54 10.89 -7.06 10.03
N VAL A 55 11.50 -8.13 9.54
CA VAL A 55 12.89 -8.49 9.84
C VAL A 55 13.69 -8.53 8.53
N TYR A 56 14.96 -8.15 8.61
CA TYR A 56 15.90 -8.33 7.50
C TYR A 56 16.30 -9.79 7.45
N ASP A 57 15.64 -10.54 6.59
CA ASP A 57 15.95 -11.94 6.31
C ASP A 57 15.56 -12.23 4.86
N THR A 58 16.28 -13.14 4.22
CA THR A 58 16.01 -13.50 2.83
C THR A 58 14.91 -14.55 2.79
N ASN A 59 13.74 -14.19 2.25
CA ASN A 59 12.61 -15.12 2.13
C ASN A 59 12.79 -16.10 0.94
N GLU A 60 11.84 -17.03 0.75
CA GLU A 60 11.88 -18.00 -0.36
C GLU A 60 11.82 -17.34 -1.75
N ASN A 61 11.33 -16.10 -1.83
CA ASN A 61 11.28 -15.28 -3.04
C ASN A 61 12.54 -14.41 -3.24
N ASN A 62 13.54 -14.58 -2.36
CA ASN A 62 14.77 -13.79 -2.34
C ASN A 62 14.55 -12.29 -2.04
N ASP A 63 13.43 -11.95 -1.40
CA ASP A 63 13.18 -10.61 -0.87
C ASP A 63 14.03 -10.40 0.39
N PRO A 64 14.64 -9.21 0.58
CA PRO A 64 15.51 -8.94 1.72
C PRO A 64 14.77 -8.74 3.07
N PHE A 65 13.45 -8.97 3.10
CA PHE A 65 12.60 -8.75 4.26
C PHE A 65 11.48 -9.79 4.33
N ILE A 66 11.10 -10.13 5.56
CA ILE A 66 9.90 -10.91 5.86
C ILE A 66 8.97 -10.02 6.66
N PHE A 67 7.76 -9.78 6.13
CA PHE A 67 6.69 -9.11 6.85
C PHE A 67 6.05 -10.06 7.85
N ILE A 68 5.78 -9.57 9.05
CA ILE A 68 5.17 -10.31 10.15
C ILE A 68 3.88 -9.59 10.52
N ALA A 69 2.76 -10.29 10.38
CA ALA A 69 1.45 -9.78 10.81
C ALA A 69 1.44 -9.57 12.32
N THR A 70 0.96 -8.39 12.75
CA THR A 70 0.78 -8.06 14.17
C THR A 70 -0.70 -8.14 14.55
N SER A 71 -1.00 -7.97 15.83
CA SER A 71 -2.41 -7.79 16.26
C SER A 71 -3.09 -6.60 15.57
N GLY A 72 -2.32 -5.57 15.20
CA GLY A 72 -2.81 -4.43 14.43
C GLY A 72 -3.22 -4.85 13.02
N THR A 73 -2.36 -5.62 12.36
CA THR A 73 -2.62 -6.22 11.04
C THR A 73 -3.90 -7.06 11.06
N GLU A 74 -4.05 -7.96 12.04
CA GLU A 74 -5.24 -8.80 12.17
C GLU A 74 -6.52 -7.97 12.32
N GLY A 75 -6.46 -6.87 13.09
CA GLY A 75 -7.58 -5.94 13.22
C GLY A 75 -7.95 -5.27 11.89
N ILE A 76 -6.96 -4.87 11.09
CA ILE A 76 -7.19 -4.30 9.75
C ILE A 76 -7.83 -5.34 8.83
N LEU A 77 -7.27 -6.55 8.79
CA LEU A 77 -7.77 -7.64 7.95
C LEU A 77 -9.19 -8.07 8.33
N ALA A 78 -9.52 -8.10 9.63
CA ALA A 78 -10.86 -8.43 10.10
C ALA A 78 -11.88 -7.38 9.66
N ARG A 79 -11.57 -6.08 9.80
CA ARG A 79 -12.47 -5.00 9.34
C ARG A 79 -12.66 -5.03 7.82
N TRP A 80 -11.58 -5.21 7.07
CA TRP A 80 -11.66 -5.32 5.62
C TRP A 80 -12.52 -6.52 5.21
N ARG A 81 -12.26 -7.70 5.79
CA ARG A 81 -13.05 -8.91 5.54
C ARG A 81 -14.52 -8.72 5.86
N ASN A 82 -14.86 -8.10 6.99
CA ASN A 82 -16.25 -7.83 7.35
C ASN A 82 -16.95 -6.96 6.29
N VAL A 83 -16.28 -5.91 5.82
CA VAL A 83 -16.81 -5.02 4.78
C VAL A 83 -16.99 -5.78 3.46
N SER A 84 -15.99 -6.57 3.02
CA SER A 84 -16.07 -7.34 1.77
C SER A 84 -17.11 -8.46 1.81
N ASP A 85 -17.29 -9.11 2.98
CA ASP A 85 -18.26 -10.18 3.15
C ASP A 85 -19.70 -9.65 3.05
N LYS A 86 -19.91 -8.39 3.46
CA LYS A 86 -21.21 -7.71 3.35
C LYS A 86 -21.41 -7.04 1.99
N PHE A 87 -20.39 -6.34 1.48
CA PHE A 87 -20.45 -5.58 0.23
C PHE A 87 -19.51 -6.21 -0.80
N SER A 88 -20.07 -7.07 -1.65
CA SER A 88 -19.31 -7.89 -2.62
C SER A 88 -18.50 -7.11 -3.66
N VAL A 89 -18.73 -5.79 -3.79
CA VAL A 89 -17.96 -4.88 -4.66
C VAL A 89 -16.57 -4.58 -4.11
N ILE A 90 -16.33 -4.86 -2.81
CA ILE A 90 -15.03 -4.74 -2.17
C ILE A 90 -14.31 -6.08 -2.24
N GLU A 91 -13.18 -6.10 -2.95
CA GLU A 91 -12.36 -7.30 -3.05
C GLU A 91 -11.54 -7.52 -1.77
N TYR A 92 -11.43 -8.79 -1.34
CA TYR A 92 -10.57 -9.20 -0.23
C TYR A 92 -9.47 -10.16 -0.71
N PRO A 93 -8.19 -9.79 -0.60
CA PRO A 93 -7.07 -10.52 -1.21
C PRO A 93 -6.62 -11.73 -0.37
N GLU A 94 -7.52 -12.67 -0.09
CA GLU A 94 -7.27 -13.86 0.75
C GLU A 94 -6.01 -14.64 0.35
N LYS A 95 -5.77 -14.79 -0.94
CA LYS A 95 -4.61 -15.52 -1.46
C LYS A 95 -3.30 -14.78 -1.15
N ALA A 96 -3.22 -13.48 -1.45
CA ALA A 96 -2.03 -12.67 -1.22
C ALA A 96 -1.70 -12.57 0.28
N ILE A 97 -2.71 -12.47 1.14
CA ILE A 97 -2.53 -12.49 2.60
C ILE A 97 -1.87 -13.80 3.05
N LYS A 98 -2.36 -14.95 2.57
CA LYS A 98 -1.79 -16.27 2.91
C LYS A 98 -0.37 -16.45 2.42
N GLU A 99 -0.06 -15.88 1.26
CA GLU A 99 1.27 -15.93 0.63
C GLU A 99 2.23 -14.88 1.22
N GLY A 100 1.75 -13.96 2.06
CA GLY A 100 2.55 -12.87 2.62
C GLY A 100 2.93 -11.80 1.59
N ASP A 101 2.23 -11.74 0.46
CA ASP A 101 2.45 -10.77 -0.61
C ASP A 101 1.75 -9.44 -0.29
N TRP A 102 2.36 -8.68 0.62
CA TRP A 102 1.79 -7.42 1.12
C TRP A 102 1.77 -6.29 0.09
N LEU A 103 2.56 -6.39 -0.98
CA LEU A 103 2.47 -5.46 -2.11
C LEU A 103 1.17 -5.69 -2.86
N THR A 104 0.86 -6.94 -3.22
CA THR A 104 -0.43 -7.29 -3.84
C THR A 104 -1.61 -6.97 -2.91
N VAL A 105 -1.49 -7.25 -1.61
CA VAL A 105 -2.52 -6.82 -0.63
C VAL A 105 -2.75 -5.31 -0.70
N ASN A 106 -1.69 -4.52 -0.80
CA ASN A 106 -1.79 -3.08 -0.92
C ASN A 106 -2.43 -2.62 -2.25
N GLU A 107 -2.09 -3.26 -3.35
CA GLU A 107 -2.67 -2.98 -4.67
C GLU A 107 -4.18 -3.21 -4.67
N VAL A 108 -4.64 -4.37 -4.14
CA VAL A 108 -6.07 -4.69 -4.04
C VAL A 108 -6.81 -3.73 -3.10
N PHE A 109 -6.17 -3.30 -2.01
CA PHE A 109 -6.78 -2.30 -1.13
C PHE A 109 -6.99 -0.97 -1.85
N VAL A 110 -6.00 -0.52 -2.62
CA VAL A 110 -6.06 0.74 -3.37
C VAL A 110 -7.04 0.66 -4.54
N SER A 111 -7.16 -0.49 -5.22
CA SER A 111 -8.13 -0.65 -6.31
C SER A 111 -9.57 -0.56 -5.83
N ASN A 112 -9.84 -0.92 -4.57
CA ASN A 112 -11.17 -0.77 -3.98
C ASN A 112 -11.60 0.68 -3.72
N TYR A 113 -10.69 1.67 -3.81
CA TYR A 113 -11.01 3.06 -3.45
C TYR A 113 -12.15 3.64 -4.29
N SER A 114 -12.21 3.30 -5.58
CA SER A 114 -13.30 3.76 -6.46
C SER A 114 -14.69 3.28 -6.02
N ASN A 115 -14.74 2.23 -5.21
CA ASN A 115 -15.98 1.61 -4.76
C ASN A 115 -16.36 2.05 -3.32
N PHE A 116 -15.47 2.77 -2.61
CA PHE A 116 -15.73 3.16 -1.22
C PHE A 116 -16.87 4.16 -1.08
N ASP A 117 -17.06 5.07 -2.02
CA ASP A 117 -18.18 6.02 -1.98
C ASP A 117 -19.54 5.33 -2.18
N GLU A 118 -19.61 4.37 -3.10
CA GLU A 118 -20.80 3.53 -3.33
C GLU A 118 -21.11 2.71 -2.08
N VAL A 119 -20.12 2.00 -1.53
CA VAL A 119 -20.31 1.21 -0.31
C VAL A 119 -20.69 2.07 0.88
N LEU A 120 -20.12 3.27 1.02
CA LEU A 120 -20.55 4.18 2.08
C LEU A 120 -22.03 4.56 1.92
N THR A 121 -22.47 4.86 0.70
CA THR A 121 -23.88 5.17 0.42
C THR A 121 -24.77 3.97 0.78
N ASP A 122 -24.41 2.76 0.34
CA ASP A 122 -25.13 1.53 0.67
C ASP A 122 -25.19 1.27 2.19
N MET A 123 -24.08 1.52 2.89
CA MET A 123 -24.03 1.41 4.36
C MET A 123 -25.03 2.36 5.03
N TYR A 124 -25.14 3.59 4.55
CA TYR A 124 -26.10 4.56 5.11
C TYR A 124 -27.54 4.24 4.71
N ASP A 125 -27.79 3.75 3.50
CA ASP A 125 -29.13 3.32 3.05
C ASP A 125 -29.64 2.08 3.80
N GLU A 126 -28.75 1.14 4.13
CA GLU A 126 -29.09 -0.05 4.90
C GLU A 126 -29.27 0.22 6.40
N ALA A 127 -28.73 1.32 6.93
CA ALA A 127 -28.81 1.65 8.34
C ALA A 127 -30.23 2.07 8.73
N THR A 128 -30.82 1.37 9.69
CA THR A 128 -32.19 1.58 10.17
C THR A 128 -32.34 2.80 11.09
N GLY A 129 -31.22 3.35 11.59
CA GLY A 129 -31.17 4.45 12.57
C GLY A 129 -30.63 5.79 12.05
N VAL A 130 -30.24 5.87 10.77
CA VAL A 130 -29.66 7.09 10.17
C VAL A 130 -30.30 7.28 8.80
N SER A 131 -30.99 8.39 8.56
CA SER A 131 -31.54 8.68 7.22
C SER A 131 -30.48 9.35 6.36
N VAL A 132 -30.30 8.90 5.11
CA VAL A 132 -29.42 9.55 4.13
C VAL A 132 -29.78 11.02 3.92
N SER A 133 -31.06 11.38 4.08
CA SER A 133 -31.52 12.77 4.01
C SER A 133 -31.03 13.68 5.17
N GLN A 134 -30.47 13.10 6.24
CA GLN A 134 -29.87 13.83 7.37
C GLN A 134 -28.36 14.03 7.19
N LEU A 135 -27.77 13.33 6.25
CA LEU A 135 -26.39 13.45 5.83
C LEU A 135 -26.38 14.55 4.76
N GLY A 136 -25.93 15.75 5.10
CA GLY A 136 -25.69 16.76 4.07
C GLY A 136 -24.68 16.24 3.02
N ASP A 137 -24.50 16.98 1.92
CA ASP A 137 -23.58 16.62 0.83
C ASP A 137 -22.11 16.38 1.26
N GLU A 138 -21.76 16.72 2.51
CA GLU A 138 -20.40 16.59 3.07
C GLU A 138 -20.08 15.20 3.70
N VAL A 139 -21.05 14.30 3.86
CA VAL A 139 -20.84 13.11 4.73
C VAL A 139 -20.36 11.84 4.01
N VAL A 140 -20.55 11.72 2.69
CA VAL A 140 -19.98 10.59 1.93
C VAL A 140 -18.58 10.97 1.47
N ASN A 141 -17.60 10.62 2.27
CA ASN A 141 -16.19 10.79 1.95
C ASN A 141 -15.53 9.43 1.99
N GLU A 142 -15.08 8.88 0.86
CA GLU A 142 -14.32 7.62 0.74
C GLU A 142 -13.25 7.43 1.83
N SER A 143 -12.69 8.53 2.35
CA SER A 143 -11.71 8.50 3.43
C SER A 143 -12.26 7.96 4.75
N LEU A 144 -13.58 7.96 5.01
CA LEU A 144 -14.20 7.41 6.22
C LEU A 144 -14.04 5.89 6.25
N LEU A 145 -14.50 5.19 5.23
CA LEU A 145 -14.38 3.74 5.14
C LEU A 145 -12.91 3.32 5.12
N ARG A 146 -12.07 4.05 4.36
CA ARG A 146 -10.62 3.82 4.34
C ARG A 146 -9.99 3.95 5.74
N ARG A 147 -10.28 5.04 6.46
CA ARG A 147 -9.72 5.30 7.78
C ARG A 147 -10.24 4.31 8.82
N TYR A 148 -11.49 3.88 8.69
CA TYR A 148 -12.05 2.84 9.52
C TYR A 148 -11.33 1.50 9.32
N ILE A 149 -11.18 1.04 8.07
CA ILE A 149 -10.50 -0.23 7.80
C ILE A 149 -9.04 -0.17 8.29
N LEU A 150 -8.27 0.85 7.94
CA LEU A 150 -6.84 0.91 8.27
C LEU A 150 -6.54 1.25 9.74
N TYR A 151 -7.36 2.11 10.36
CA TYR A 151 -7.00 2.72 11.65
C TYR A 151 -8.08 2.59 12.72
N ARG A 152 -9.22 1.94 12.42
CA ARG A 152 -10.41 1.92 13.27
C ARG A 152 -10.81 3.34 13.71
N ASN A 153 -10.66 4.32 12.82
CA ASN A 153 -11.09 5.67 13.11
C ASN A 153 -12.62 5.72 13.09
N THR A 154 -13.21 6.08 14.23
CA THR A 154 -14.65 6.19 14.45
C THR A 154 -15.00 7.57 15.03
N ASP A 155 -14.21 8.60 14.69
CA ASP A 155 -14.38 9.96 15.22
C ASP A 155 -15.70 10.61 14.75
N ASP A 156 -16.26 10.11 13.64
CA ASP A 156 -17.58 10.50 13.17
C ASP A 156 -18.67 9.70 13.89
N GLU A 157 -19.39 10.36 14.79
CA GLU A 157 -20.46 9.74 15.59
C GLU A 157 -21.59 9.15 14.72
N THR A 158 -21.86 9.74 13.55
CA THR A 158 -22.93 9.28 12.66
C THR A 158 -22.49 8.02 11.95
N PHE A 159 -21.26 8.01 11.43
CA PHE A 159 -20.66 6.81 10.84
C PHE A 159 -20.53 5.68 11.87
N MET A 160 -20.18 6.00 13.12
CA MET A 160 -20.13 4.99 14.20
C MET A 160 -21.51 4.37 14.47
N LYS A 161 -22.60 5.15 14.45
CA LYS A 161 -23.96 4.60 14.56
C LYS A 161 -24.27 3.62 13.43
N VAL A 162 -23.87 3.94 12.21
CA VAL A 162 -24.00 3.03 11.06
C VAL A 162 -23.21 1.74 11.26
N LEU A 163 -21.95 1.85 11.67
CA LEU A 163 -21.10 0.68 11.96
C LEU A 163 -21.72 -0.23 13.02
N ILE A 164 -22.30 0.34 14.09
CA ILE A 164 -22.98 -0.42 15.15
C ILE A 164 -24.28 -1.07 14.65
N ASP A 165 -25.07 -0.34 13.86
CA ASP A 165 -26.34 -0.84 13.35
C ASP A 165 -26.11 -2.04 12.42
N LEU A 166 -25.14 -1.90 11.50
CA LEU A 166 -24.73 -2.93 10.56
C LEU A 166 -23.86 -4.05 11.18
N LYS A 167 -23.60 -4.00 12.49
CA LYS A 167 -22.82 -5.00 13.26
C LYS A 167 -21.35 -5.10 12.88
N PHE A 168 -20.76 -4.02 12.36
CA PHE A 168 -19.32 -3.91 12.17
C PHE A 168 -18.57 -3.56 13.46
N GLU A 169 -19.23 -2.86 14.40
CA GLU A 169 -18.68 -2.52 15.71
C GLU A 169 -19.69 -2.79 16.83
N GLU A 170 -19.19 -3.00 18.04
CA GLU A 170 -20.03 -3.09 19.23
C GLU A 170 -20.36 -1.69 19.78
N PRO A 171 -21.52 -1.52 20.44
CA PRO A 171 -21.81 -0.29 21.18
C PRO A 171 -20.72 -0.06 22.23
N HIS A 172 -20.12 1.14 22.24
CA HIS A 172 -19.25 1.52 23.35
C HIS A 172 -20.10 1.69 24.61
N ASN A 173 -19.97 0.75 25.55
CA ASN A 173 -20.48 0.93 26.91
C ASN A 173 -19.59 1.98 27.59
N GLY A 174 -20.04 3.25 27.55
CA GLY A 174 -19.50 4.31 28.39
C GLY A 174 -19.88 4.11 29.86
#